data_AF-A0A2N2NFU0-F1
#
_entry.id   AF-A0A2N2NFU0-F1
#
_cell.length_a   1.000
_cell.length_b   1.000
_cell.length_c   1.000
_cell.angle_alpha   90.00
_cell.angle_beta   90.00
_cell.angle_gamma   90.00
#
_symmetry.space_group_name_H-M   'P 1'
#
loop_
_entity.id
_entity.type
_entity.pdbx_description
1 polymer ?
#
loop_
_entity_poly.entity_id
_entity_poly.type
_entity_poly.pdbx_seq_one_letter_code
_entity_poly.pdbx_strand_id
1 'polypeptide(L)'
;MVQEGDVIEIGQTIAKLDVPYSALVAFSQNKTEVQNAQLAVEELKKNADVNLAQSKLDVFNAQAQVDEAQTEFDADDSEENQLRLNVAQATLELAKENLDILEESNGVDKDRLAAAESRVTTAMTAMLSAQSAIDSYELKASVGGTVTNINIKAGERITAGIPVITIADFANWEIKTDNLTEINVVNIQVG
;
A
#
# COMPACT_ATOMS: atom_id res chain seq x y z
N MET A 1 -28.42 14.34 7.54
CA MET A 1 -28.68 14.37 6.08
C MET A 1 -29.23 15.73 5.75
N VAL A 2 -29.02 16.17 4.50
CA VAL A 2 -29.36 17.53 4.04
C VAL A 2 -30.83 17.62 3.63
N GLN A 3 -31.39 18.83 3.66
CA GLN A 3 -32.76 19.17 3.28
C GLN A 3 -32.79 20.16 2.12
N GLU A 4 -33.92 20.29 1.45
CA GLU A 4 -34.12 21.34 0.45
C GLU A 4 -33.98 22.72 1.11
N GLY A 5 -33.23 23.61 0.46
CA GLY A 5 -32.87 24.92 1.00
C GLY A 5 -31.57 24.96 1.81
N ASP A 6 -30.96 23.82 2.14
CA ASP A 6 -29.68 23.79 2.86
C ASP A 6 -28.54 24.31 1.98
N VAL A 7 -27.62 25.08 2.57
CA VAL A 7 -26.35 25.47 1.96
C VAL A 7 -25.34 24.35 2.18
N ILE A 8 -24.67 23.95 1.09
CA ILE A 8 -23.73 22.84 1.05
C ILE A 8 -22.35 23.34 0.66
N GLU A 9 -21.33 22.83 1.34
CA GLU A 9 -19.92 23.05 1.01
C GLU A 9 -19.35 21.92 0.15
N ILE A 10 -18.30 22.23 -0.62
CA ILE A 10 -17.56 21.22 -1.40
C ILE A 10 -17.02 20.14 -0.46
N GLY A 11 -17.29 18.87 -0.79
CA GLY A 11 -16.85 17.70 -0.03
C GLY A 11 -17.80 17.29 1.10
N GLN A 12 -18.83 18.08 1.41
CA GLN A 12 -19.82 17.72 2.42
C GLN A 12 -20.61 16.47 2.01
N THR A 13 -20.78 15.52 2.94
CA THR A 13 -21.60 14.33 2.71
C THR A 13 -23.08 14.70 2.65
N ILE A 14 -23.70 14.48 1.49
CA ILE A 14 -25.10 14.85 1.21
C ILE A 14 -26.05 13.64 1.30
N ALA A 15 -25.57 12.44 0.96
CA ALA A 15 -26.33 11.20 1.12
C ALA A 15 -25.43 10.04 1.54
N LYS A 16 -26.02 9.04 2.19
CA LYS A 16 -25.35 7.79 2.55
C LYS A 16 -26.22 6.62 2.13
N LEU A 17 -25.59 5.66 1.47
CA LEU A 17 -26.17 4.38 1.11
C LEU A 17 -25.81 3.34 2.18
N ASP A 18 -26.62 2.29 2.26
CA ASP A 18 -26.29 1.15 3.12
C ASP A 18 -25.06 0.42 2.59
N VAL A 19 -24.01 0.36 3.42
CA VAL A 19 -22.76 -0.31 3.05
C VAL A 19 -22.99 -1.81 3.15
N PRO A 20 -22.80 -2.58 2.06
CA PRO A 20 -23.03 -4.00 2.12
C PRO A 20 -22.08 -4.66 3.12
N TYR A 21 -22.58 -5.61 3.90
CA TYR A 21 -21.79 -6.32 4.90
C TYR A 21 -20.52 -6.95 4.30
N SER A 22 -20.56 -7.40 3.03
CA SER A 22 -19.40 -7.91 2.32
C SER A 22 -18.26 -6.90 2.16
N ALA A 23 -18.56 -5.61 2.01
CA ALA A 23 -17.53 -4.56 1.94
C ALA A 23 -16.85 -4.34 3.30
N LEU A 24 -17.63 -4.37 4.39
CA LEU A 24 -17.08 -4.28 5.75
C LEU A 24 -16.20 -5.51 6.08
N VAL A 25 -16.64 -6.70 5.69
CA VAL A 25 -15.86 -7.93 5.84
C VAL A 25 -14.56 -7.86 5.04
N ALA A 26 -14.61 -7.42 3.77
CA ALA A 26 -13.42 -7.27 2.93
C ALA A 26 -12.41 -6.29 3.54
N PHE A 27 -12.87 -5.13 4.04
CA PHE A 27 -12.01 -4.19 4.75
C PHE A 27 -11.37 -4.80 6.01
N SER A 28 -12.16 -5.50 6.82
CA SER A 28 -11.69 -6.18 8.04
C SER A 28 -10.64 -7.26 7.75
N GLN A 29 -10.85 -8.06 6.69
CA GLN A 29 -9.91 -9.08 6.24
C GLN A 29 -8.59 -8.46 5.75
N ASN A 30 -8.67 -7.42 4.91
CA ASN A 30 -7.48 -6.74 4.41
C ASN A 30 -6.70 -6.03 5.53
N LYS A 31 -7.40 -5.46 6.51
CA LYS A 31 -6.78 -4.89 7.71
C LYS A 31 -6.00 -5.94 8.50
N THR A 32 -6.59 -7.13 8.69
CA THR A 32 -5.90 -8.25 9.33
C THR A 32 -4.67 -8.69 8.54
N GLU A 33 -4.75 -8.72 7.21
CA GLU A 33 -3.60 -9.07 6.37
C GLU A 33 -2.46 -8.04 6.46
N VAL A 34 -2.78 -6.73 6.56
CA VAL A 34 -1.77 -5.69 6.84
C VAL A 34 -1.05 -5.98 8.15
N GLN A 35 -1.78 -6.34 9.21
CA GLN A 35 -1.19 -6.69 10.50
C GLN A 35 -0.30 -7.92 10.41
N ASN A 36 -0.75 -8.97 9.72
CA ASN A 36 0.06 -10.18 9.50
C ASN A 36 1.34 -9.89 8.72
N ALA A 37 1.25 -9.05 7.68
CA ALA A 37 2.42 -8.66 6.88
C ALA A 37 3.41 -7.83 7.69
N GLN A 38 2.92 -6.94 8.58
CA GLN A 38 3.76 -6.17 9.49
C GLN A 38 4.47 -7.07 10.52
N LEU A 39 3.76 -8.05 11.10
CA LEU A 39 4.35 -9.03 12.00
C LEU A 39 5.45 -9.84 11.31
N ALA A 40 5.30 -10.18 10.03
CA ALA A 40 6.35 -10.87 9.28
C ALA A 40 7.62 -10.02 9.13
N VAL A 41 7.50 -8.71 8.90
CA VAL A 41 8.64 -7.78 8.88
C VAL A 41 9.30 -7.68 10.26
N GLU A 42 8.49 -7.60 11.32
CA GLU A 42 8.99 -7.53 12.70
C GLU A 42 9.75 -8.79 13.09
N GLU A 43 9.24 -9.97 12.75
CA GLU A 43 9.88 -11.25 13.05
C GLU A 43 11.23 -11.39 12.33
N LEU A 44 11.37 -10.88 11.11
CA LEU A 44 12.67 -10.84 10.41
C LEU A 44 13.68 -9.96 11.16
N LYS A 45 13.25 -8.80 11.67
CA LYS A 45 14.11 -7.90 12.46
C LYS A 45 14.47 -8.47 13.82
N LYS A 46 13.54 -9.18 14.46
CA LYS A 46 13.77 -9.83 15.76
C LYS A 46 14.78 -10.98 15.66
N ASN A 47 14.78 -11.71 14.56
CA ASN A 47 15.74 -12.79 14.31
C ASN A 47 17.10 -12.30 13.79
N ALA A 48 17.28 -10.99 13.62
CA ALA A 48 18.50 -10.41 13.06
C ALA A 48 19.74 -10.72 13.91
N ASP A 49 19.64 -10.57 15.22
CA ASP A 49 20.72 -10.88 16.15
C ASP A 49 21.09 -12.36 16.11
N VAL A 50 20.09 -13.24 15.95
CA VAL A 50 20.30 -14.69 15.84
C VAL A 50 21.01 -15.04 14.53
N ASN A 51 20.61 -14.43 13.41
CA ASN A 51 21.26 -14.63 12.12
C ASN A 51 22.73 -14.18 12.17
N LEU A 52 22.99 -13.02 12.79
CA LEU A 52 24.34 -12.50 12.94
C LEU A 52 25.20 -13.40 13.84
N ALA A 53 24.65 -13.88 14.95
CA ALA A 53 25.35 -14.82 15.83
C ALA A 53 25.65 -16.15 15.12
N GLN A 54 24.70 -16.67 14.34
CA GLN A 54 24.91 -17.89 13.57
C GLN A 54 25.99 -17.71 12.49
N SER A 55 25.96 -16.61 11.75
CA SER A 55 26.97 -16.33 10.73
C SER A 55 28.38 -16.17 11.33
N LYS A 56 28.50 -15.56 12.51
CA LYS A 56 29.77 -15.51 13.26
C LYS A 56 30.27 -16.89 13.69
N LEU A 57 29.35 -17.76 14.09
CA LEU A 57 29.67 -19.16 14.41
C LEU A 57 30.14 -19.92 13.16
N ASP A 58 29.53 -19.67 12.01
CA ASP A 58 29.91 -20.31 10.74
C ASP A 58 31.33 -19.91 10.32
N VAL A 59 31.69 -18.63 10.46
CA VAL A 59 33.08 -18.16 10.24
C VAL A 59 34.06 -18.84 11.20
N PHE A 60 33.70 -18.95 12.48
CA PHE A 60 34.55 -19.63 13.47
C PHE A 60 34.77 -21.11 13.13
N ASN A 61 33.72 -21.82 12.74
CA ASN A 61 33.80 -23.23 12.35
C ASN A 61 34.62 -23.41 11.06
N ALA A 62 34.43 -22.53 10.07
CA ALA A 62 35.20 -22.57 8.82
C ALA A 62 36.68 -22.27 9.07
N GLN A 63 37.00 -21.37 10.01
CA GLN A 63 38.39 -21.11 10.41
C GLN A 63 39.03 -22.35 11.05
N ALA A 64 38.31 -23.04 11.94
CA ALA A 64 38.80 -24.29 12.54
C ALA A 64 39.08 -25.38 11.48
N GLN A 65 38.27 -25.45 10.42
CA GLN A 65 38.51 -26.36 9.29
C GLN A 65 39.76 -25.99 8.49
N VAL A 66 40.03 -24.70 8.30
CA VAL A 66 41.28 -24.24 7.67
C VAL A 66 42.48 -24.63 8.52
N ASP A 67 42.42 -24.44 9.83
CA ASP A 67 43.52 -24.77 10.75
C ASP A 67 43.81 -26.28 10.76
N GLU A 68 42.76 -27.11 10.73
CA GLU A 68 42.87 -28.57 10.61
C GLU A 68 43.49 -28.98 9.25
N ALA A 69 42.95 -28.48 8.14
CA ALA A 69 43.45 -28.80 6.82
C ALA A 69 44.89 -28.31 6.60
N GLN A 70 45.26 -27.18 7.20
CA GLN A 70 46.64 -26.68 7.19
C GLN A 70 47.57 -27.62 7.96
N THR A 71 47.14 -28.12 9.13
CA THR A 71 47.92 -29.08 9.92
C THR A 71 48.16 -30.38 9.16
N GLU A 72 47.14 -30.88 8.45
CA GLU A 72 47.27 -32.07 7.60
C GLU A 72 48.20 -31.86 6.41
N PHE A 73 48.10 -30.69 5.77
CA PHE A 73 48.98 -30.30 4.66
C PHE A 73 50.44 -30.13 5.11
N ASP A 74 50.68 -29.51 6.26
CA ASP A 74 52.02 -29.34 6.83
C ASP A 74 52.66 -30.69 7.22
N ALA A 75 51.83 -31.69 7.56
CA ALA A 75 52.26 -33.06 7.83
C ALA A 75 52.52 -33.87 6.55
N ASP A 76 51.77 -33.62 5.47
CA ASP A 76 51.89 -34.27 4.17
C ASP A 76 51.44 -33.33 3.03
N ASP A 77 52.40 -32.80 2.27
CA ASP A 77 52.22 -31.88 1.12
C ASP A 77 51.78 -32.65 -0.14
N SER A 78 50.79 -33.53 0.01
CA SER A 78 50.19 -34.26 -1.10
C SER A 78 49.17 -33.38 -1.83
N GLU A 79 48.96 -33.65 -3.13
CA GLU A 79 47.95 -32.95 -3.93
C GLU A 79 46.55 -33.05 -3.31
N GLU A 80 46.24 -34.15 -2.65
CA GLU A 80 44.97 -34.36 -1.94
C GLU A 80 44.83 -33.37 -0.76
N ASN A 81 45.84 -33.24 0.10
CA ASN A 81 45.80 -32.32 1.23
C ASN A 81 45.82 -30.85 0.77
N GLN A 82 46.53 -30.53 -0.31
CA GLN A 82 46.47 -29.20 -0.92
C GLN A 82 45.04 -28.86 -1.38
N LEU A 83 44.33 -29.82 -2.00
CA LEU A 83 42.94 -29.64 -2.41
C LEU A 83 42.02 -29.45 -1.20
N ARG A 84 42.20 -30.23 -0.13
CA ARG A 84 41.42 -30.09 1.12
C ARG A 84 41.62 -28.71 1.74
N LEU A 85 42.86 -28.23 1.81
CA LEU A 85 43.20 -26.88 2.29
C LEU A 85 42.53 -25.80 1.42
N ASN A 86 42.62 -25.91 0.10
CA ASN A 86 41.99 -24.95 -0.82
C ASN A 86 40.45 -24.90 -0.64
N VAL A 87 39.80 -26.05 -0.45
CA VAL A 87 38.35 -26.13 -0.18
C VAL A 87 38.00 -25.49 1.16
N ALA A 88 38.77 -25.74 2.22
CA ALA A 88 38.56 -25.13 3.52
C ALA A 88 38.71 -23.60 3.46
N GLN A 89 39.75 -23.11 2.76
CA GLN A 89 39.98 -21.67 2.55
C GLN A 89 38.83 -21.02 1.77
N ALA A 90 38.35 -21.65 0.70
CA ALA A 90 37.19 -21.16 -0.06
C ALA A 90 35.91 -21.13 0.80
N THR A 91 35.74 -22.13 1.67
CA THR A 91 34.59 -22.19 2.60
C THR A 91 34.65 -21.07 3.64
N LEU A 92 35.83 -20.77 4.18
CA LEU A 92 36.04 -19.64 5.09
C LEU A 92 35.76 -18.31 4.41
N GLU A 93 36.21 -18.14 3.16
CA GLU A 93 35.95 -16.91 2.40
C GLU A 93 34.45 -16.70 2.17
N LEU A 94 33.73 -17.74 1.75
CA LEU A 94 32.26 -17.68 1.62
C LEU A 94 31.56 -17.37 2.95
N ALA A 95 32.03 -17.93 4.06
CA ALA A 95 31.45 -17.65 5.37
C ALA A 95 31.66 -16.20 5.79
N LYS A 96 32.84 -15.62 5.50
CA LYS A 96 33.14 -14.20 5.76
C LYS A 96 32.30 -13.28 4.88
N GLU A 97 32.18 -13.58 3.59
CA GLU A 97 31.34 -12.80 2.67
C GLU A 97 29.87 -12.78 3.14
N ASN A 98 29.34 -13.93 3.56
CA ASN A 98 27.99 -14.02 4.12
C ASN A 98 27.84 -13.19 5.41
N LEU A 99 28.85 -13.19 6.27
CA LEU A 99 28.86 -12.37 7.48
C LEU A 99 28.88 -10.88 7.14
N ASP A 100 29.73 -10.46 6.21
CA ASP A 100 29.84 -9.06 5.78
C ASP A 100 28.51 -8.56 5.20
N ILE A 101 27.85 -9.35 4.34
CA ILE A 101 26.53 -9.04 3.79
C ILE A 101 25.49 -8.85 4.90
N LEU A 102 25.51 -9.72 5.93
CA LEU A 102 24.61 -9.63 7.07
C LEU A 102 24.94 -8.44 7.98
N GLU A 103 26.21 -8.12 8.19
CA GLU A 103 26.62 -6.96 8.99
C GLU A 103 26.18 -5.65 8.33
N GLU A 104 26.30 -5.53 7.01
CA GLU A 104 25.77 -4.39 6.26
C GLU A 104 24.25 -4.22 6.40
N SER A 105 23.52 -5.31 6.64
CA SER A 105 22.07 -5.31 6.79
C SER A 105 21.59 -5.43 8.24
N ASN A 106 22.49 -5.23 9.21
CA ASN A 106 22.22 -5.39 10.65
C ASN A 106 21.57 -6.75 11.00
N GLY A 107 22.02 -7.83 10.37
CA GLY A 107 21.56 -9.20 10.60
C GLY A 107 20.27 -9.58 9.86
N VAL A 108 19.67 -8.67 9.09
CA VAL A 108 18.43 -8.94 8.36
C VAL A 108 18.74 -9.31 6.91
N ASP A 109 18.24 -10.42 6.43
CA ASP A 109 18.30 -10.77 5.01
C ASP A 109 17.55 -9.71 4.17
N LYS A 110 18.29 -8.96 3.32
CA LYS A 110 17.77 -7.83 2.53
C LYS A 110 16.67 -8.28 1.57
N ASP A 111 16.82 -9.44 0.93
CA ASP A 111 15.86 -9.94 -0.05
C ASP A 111 14.56 -10.39 0.65
N ARG A 112 14.69 -11.07 1.78
CA ARG A 112 13.53 -11.46 2.60
C ARG A 112 12.81 -10.24 3.17
N LEU A 113 13.54 -9.22 3.61
CA LEU A 113 12.95 -7.97 4.08
C LEU A 113 12.20 -7.25 2.96
N ALA A 114 12.81 -7.09 1.79
CA ALA A 114 12.19 -6.44 0.64
C ALA A 114 10.90 -7.16 0.18
N ALA A 115 10.91 -8.50 0.18
CA ALA A 115 9.72 -9.29 -0.10
C ALA A 115 8.61 -9.08 0.95
N ALA A 116 8.97 -9.02 2.24
CA ALA A 116 8.02 -8.77 3.31
C ALA A 116 7.43 -7.34 3.27
N GLU A 117 8.25 -6.34 3.00
CA GLU A 117 7.80 -4.94 2.82
C GLU A 117 6.89 -4.78 1.59
N SER A 118 7.19 -5.50 0.50
CA SER A 118 6.33 -5.56 -0.68
C SER A 118 4.96 -6.16 -0.35
N ARG A 119 4.93 -7.19 0.51
CA ARG A 119 3.68 -7.78 1.00
C ARG A 119 2.88 -6.78 1.85
N VAL A 120 3.54 -6.02 2.73
CA VAL A 120 2.89 -4.93 3.50
C VAL A 120 2.24 -3.91 2.55
N THR A 121 2.99 -3.47 1.54
CA THR A 121 2.49 -2.50 0.54
C THR A 121 1.28 -3.04 -0.22
N THR A 122 1.33 -4.30 -0.64
CA THR A 122 0.22 -4.97 -1.34
C THR A 122 -1.00 -5.09 -0.44
N ALA A 123 -0.83 -5.51 0.82
CA ALA A 123 -1.91 -5.62 1.79
C ALA A 123 -2.55 -4.26 2.11
N MET A 124 -1.73 -3.21 2.28
CA MET A 124 -2.21 -1.84 2.50
C MET A 124 -3.02 -1.34 1.30
N THR A 125 -2.55 -1.62 0.08
CA THR A 125 -3.26 -1.25 -1.14
C THR A 125 -4.62 -1.94 -1.23
N ALA A 126 -4.68 -3.23 -0.89
CA ALA A 126 -5.95 -3.96 -0.83
C ALA A 126 -6.89 -3.39 0.26
N MET A 127 -6.36 -3.02 1.43
CA MET A 127 -7.12 -2.38 2.50
C MET A 127 -7.69 -1.02 2.04
N LEU A 128 -6.87 -0.18 1.39
CA LEU A 128 -7.29 1.12 0.86
C LEU A 128 -8.33 0.96 -0.25
N SER A 129 -8.20 -0.04 -1.11
CA SER A 129 -9.21 -0.33 -2.14
C SER A 129 -10.55 -0.74 -1.51
N ALA A 130 -10.53 -1.55 -0.45
CA ALA A 130 -11.74 -1.93 0.28
C ALA A 130 -12.36 -0.72 1.02
N GLN A 131 -11.53 0.14 1.60
CA GLN A 131 -11.99 1.39 2.21
C GLN A 131 -12.62 2.32 1.17
N SER A 132 -12.01 2.48 0.00
CA SER A 132 -12.58 3.29 -1.08
C SER A 132 -13.92 2.73 -1.57
N ALA A 133 -14.10 1.41 -1.56
CA ALA A 133 -15.38 0.80 -1.88
C ALA A 133 -16.44 1.17 -0.83
N ILE A 134 -16.10 1.18 0.46
CA ILE A 134 -17.00 1.67 1.53
C ILE A 134 -17.30 3.17 1.36
N ASP A 135 -16.28 3.98 1.10
CA ASP A 135 -16.42 5.43 0.95
C ASP A 135 -17.30 5.80 -0.25
N SER A 136 -17.35 4.96 -1.29
CA SER A 136 -18.24 5.15 -2.45
C SER A 136 -19.73 5.08 -2.12
N TYR A 137 -20.10 4.56 -0.96
CA TYR A 137 -21.47 4.59 -0.43
C TYR A 137 -21.81 5.91 0.26
N GLU A 138 -20.84 6.81 0.41
CA GLU A 138 -21.09 8.20 0.80
C GLU A 138 -21.07 9.11 -0.44
N LEU A 139 -22.20 9.73 -0.73
CA LEU A 139 -22.27 10.76 -1.76
C LEU A 139 -21.83 12.09 -1.16
N LYS A 140 -20.76 12.66 -1.70
CA LYS A 140 -20.22 13.98 -1.33
C LYS A 140 -20.52 15.01 -2.41
N ALA A 141 -20.76 16.25 -2.01
CA ALA A 141 -20.98 17.35 -2.95
C ALA A 141 -19.68 17.71 -3.68
N SER A 142 -19.71 17.75 -5.02
CA SER A 142 -18.58 18.19 -5.85
C SER A 142 -18.50 19.71 -6.01
N VAL A 143 -19.60 20.42 -5.73
CA VAL A 143 -19.76 21.87 -5.81
C VAL A 143 -20.43 22.40 -4.55
N GLY A 144 -20.13 23.66 -4.21
CA GLY A 144 -20.88 24.39 -3.19
C GLY A 144 -22.13 25.03 -3.80
N GLY A 145 -23.15 25.27 -2.97
CA GLY A 145 -24.38 25.91 -3.41
C GLY A 145 -25.55 25.61 -2.48
N THR A 146 -26.77 25.82 -2.97
CA THR A 146 -28.00 25.54 -2.22
C THR A 146 -28.73 24.36 -2.83
N VAL A 147 -29.23 23.45 -1.99
CA VAL A 147 -30.04 22.30 -2.42
C VAL A 147 -31.39 22.80 -2.95
N THR A 148 -31.68 22.57 -4.23
CA THR A 148 -32.96 22.99 -4.83
C THR A 148 -34.00 21.87 -4.80
N ASN A 149 -33.57 20.63 -5.01
CA ASN A 149 -34.45 19.47 -5.10
C ASN A 149 -33.77 18.21 -4.55
N ILE A 150 -34.53 17.43 -3.79
CA ILE A 150 -34.15 16.08 -3.35
C ILE A 150 -35.14 15.09 -3.97
N ASN A 151 -34.65 14.21 -4.84
CA ASN A 151 -35.46 13.27 -5.62
C ASN A 151 -35.54 11.87 -4.99
N ILE A 152 -35.03 11.69 -3.77
CA ILE A 152 -34.97 10.40 -3.08
C ILE A 152 -35.57 10.48 -1.68
N LYS A 153 -36.10 9.36 -1.19
CA LYS A 153 -36.54 9.22 0.20
C LYS A 153 -35.65 8.25 0.97
N ALA A 154 -35.51 8.46 2.28
CA ALA A 154 -34.76 7.54 3.14
C ALA A 154 -35.39 6.13 3.09
N GLY A 155 -34.55 5.11 2.89
CA GLY A 155 -34.98 3.71 2.72
C GLY A 155 -35.37 3.33 1.28
N GLU A 156 -35.39 4.27 0.35
CA GLU A 156 -35.63 3.99 -1.06
C GLU A 156 -34.41 3.31 -1.70
N ARG A 157 -34.66 2.32 -2.58
CA ARG A 157 -33.59 1.66 -3.35
C ARG A 157 -33.34 2.45 -4.63
N ILE A 158 -32.11 2.88 -4.83
CA ILE A 158 -31.70 3.63 -6.02
C ILE A 158 -30.75 2.80 -6.90
N THR A 159 -30.81 3.03 -8.21
CA THR A 159 -29.87 2.47 -9.18
C THR A 159 -28.92 3.57 -9.64
N ALA A 160 -27.68 3.20 -9.97
CA ALA A 160 -26.69 4.13 -10.49
C ALA A 160 -27.21 4.87 -11.73
N GLY A 161 -26.90 6.17 -11.82
CA GLY A 161 -27.32 7.04 -12.93
C GLY A 161 -28.62 7.79 -12.72
N ILE A 162 -29.37 7.52 -11.64
CA ILE A 162 -30.56 8.31 -11.28
C ILE A 162 -30.12 9.58 -10.52
N PRO A 163 -30.53 10.79 -10.95
CA PRO A 163 -30.24 12.03 -10.22
C PRO A 163 -30.92 12.05 -8.85
N VAL A 164 -30.15 12.17 -7.77
CA VAL A 164 -30.67 12.12 -6.40
C VAL A 164 -30.87 13.49 -5.74
N ILE A 165 -29.98 14.44 -5.98
CA ILE A 165 -29.98 15.78 -5.39
C ILE A 165 -29.55 16.77 -6.48
N THR A 166 -30.22 17.92 -6.55
CA THR A 166 -29.82 19.05 -7.39
C THR A 166 -29.31 20.19 -6.51
N ILE A 167 -28.11 20.69 -6.81
CA ILE A 167 -27.48 21.83 -6.13
C ILE A 167 -27.34 22.95 -7.15
N ALA A 168 -27.76 24.16 -6.78
CA ALA A 168 -27.60 25.35 -7.59
C ALA A 168 -26.65 26.35 -6.92
N ASP A 169 -25.73 26.92 -7.70
CA ASP A 169 -24.99 28.11 -7.30
C ASP A 169 -25.83 29.35 -7.61
N PHE A 170 -26.27 30.05 -6.56
CA PHE A 170 -27.03 31.30 -6.68
C PHE A 170 -26.15 32.55 -6.64
N ALA A 171 -24.83 32.41 -6.49
CA ALA A 171 -23.90 33.54 -6.48
C ALA A 171 -23.60 34.09 -7.88
N ASN A 172 -23.62 33.24 -8.91
CA ASN A 172 -23.27 33.60 -10.28
C ASN A 172 -24.39 33.22 -11.26
N TRP A 173 -25.26 34.16 -11.62
CA TRP A 173 -26.37 33.91 -12.56
C TRP A 173 -25.92 34.04 -14.02
N GLU A 174 -26.15 32.98 -14.81
CA GLU A 174 -26.05 33.03 -16.27
C GLU A 174 -27.46 33.09 -16.88
N ILE A 175 -27.78 34.17 -17.59
CA ILE A 175 -29.08 34.33 -18.24
C ILE A 175 -28.96 33.92 -19.71
N LYS A 176 -29.66 32.84 -20.09
CA LYS A 176 -29.78 32.39 -21.48
C LYS A 176 -31.18 32.70 -22.00
N THR A 177 -31.26 33.21 -23.23
CA THR A 177 -32.53 33.43 -23.92
C THR A 177 -32.49 32.79 -25.29
N ASP A 178 -33.51 32.00 -25.59
CA ASP A 178 -33.81 31.41 -26.89
C ASP A 178 -34.83 32.25 -27.68
N ASN A 179 -35.38 33.30 -27.05
CA ASN A 179 -36.38 34.19 -27.63
C ASN A 179 -35.78 35.25 -28.55
N LEU A 180 -34.67 34.92 -29.21
CA LEU A 180 -34.00 35.74 -30.21
C LEU A 180 -34.33 35.19 -31.58
N THR A 181 -35.14 35.92 -32.33
CA THR A 181 -35.38 35.60 -33.74
C THR A 181 -34.16 35.99 -34.58
N GLU A 182 -34.01 35.38 -35.77
CA GLU A 182 -32.97 35.72 -36.75
C GLU A 182 -32.97 37.22 -37.14
N ILE A 183 -34.11 37.90 -36.98
CA ILE A 183 -34.24 39.33 -37.24
C ILE A 183 -33.68 40.16 -36.07
N ASN A 184 -33.89 39.70 -34.85
CA ASN A 184 -33.51 40.42 -33.64
C ASN A 184 -32.03 40.25 -33.27
N VAL A 185 -31.40 39.13 -33.66
CA VAL A 185 -29.98 38.85 -33.34
C VAL A 185 -29.01 39.87 -33.95
N VAL A 186 -29.35 40.47 -35.09
CA VAL A 186 -28.52 41.46 -35.79
C VAL A 186 -28.38 42.76 -34.99
N ASN A 187 -29.30 43.02 -34.05
CA ASN A 187 -29.33 44.23 -33.23
C ASN A 187 -28.64 44.06 -31.87
N ILE A 188 -27.96 42.94 -31.63
CA ILE A 188 -27.25 42.66 -30.36
C ILE A 188 -25.75 42.59 -30.62
N GLN A 189 -24.97 43.12 -29.67
CA GLN A 189 -23.51 43.02 -29.66
C GLN A 189 -23.05 42.50 -28.30
N VAL A 190 -21.95 41.72 -28.30
CA VAL A 190 -21.29 41.31 -27.06
C VAL A 190 -20.78 42.58 -26.38
N GLY A 191 -21.22 42.79 -25.14
CA GLY A 191 -20.82 43.90 -24.28
C GLY A 191 -20.47 43.38 -22.90
#